data_AF-A0A8B9HLB7-F1
#
_entry.id   AF-A0A8B9HLB7-F1
#
_cell.length_a   1.000
_cell.length_b   1.000
_cell.length_c   1.000
_cell.angle_alpha   90.00
_cell.angle_beta   90.00
_cell.angle_gamma   90.00
#
_symmetry.space_group_name_H-M   'P 1'
#
loop_
_entity.id
_entity.type
_entity.pdbx_description
1 polymer ?
#
loop_
_entity_poly.entity_id
_entity_poly.type
_entity_poly.pdbx_seq_one_letter_code
_entity_poly.pdbx_strand_id
1 'polypeptide(L)'
;VLQHCRLIVICLSFDLPCYFFISQIIRVYSPWRSTTVGSWSNCDSNFNWNGWYRLLYYGMNIRMPESCTTYDRCSTSITFWLNGSHPQISDGIISRQACGSWTRGCCEFYVSIQVKACPGNYYVYEFINPNFCNAAYCAGTHLEKIIKSFLKL
;
A
#
# COMPACT_ATOMS: atom_id res chain seq x y z
N VAL A 1 -28.08 7.86 14.43
CA VAL A 1 -27.47 6.52 14.55
C VAL A 1 -26.24 6.66 15.43
N LEU A 2 -26.46 6.76 16.74
CA LEU A 2 -25.43 6.82 17.77
C LEU A 2 -25.80 5.67 18.71
N GLN A 3 -25.02 4.60 18.75
CA GLN A 3 -25.26 3.53 19.71
C GLN A 3 -24.00 3.27 20.51
N HIS A 4 -24.21 3.31 21.83
CA HIS A 4 -23.21 3.28 22.87
C HIS A 4 -22.34 2.02 22.77
N CYS A 5 -21.03 2.21 22.74
CA CYS A 5 -20.06 1.14 22.87
C CYS A 5 -20.00 0.71 24.34
N ARG A 6 -20.83 -0.28 24.73
CA ARG A 6 -20.69 -1.03 25.98
C ARG A 6 -20.52 -2.51 25.65
N LEU A 7 -19.52 -3.13 26.28
CA LEU A 7 -19.16 -4.57 26.24
C LEU A 7 -18.55 -5.10 24.93
N ILE A 8 -17.23 -4.91 24.82
CA ILE A 8 -16.12 -5.87 24.51
C ILE A 8 -16.26 -6.93 23.38
N VAL A 9 -17.44 -7.26 22.86
CA VAL A 9 -17.61 -8.36 21.88
C VAL A 9 -18.02 -7.86 20.48
N ILE A 10 -18.54 -6.64 20.34
CA ILE A 10 -19.10 -6.16 19.05
C ILE A 10 -18.14 -5.22 18.26
N CYS A 11 -17.05 -4.72 18.86
CA CYS A 11 -15.98 -4.04 18.11
C CYS A 11 -15.12 -5.01 17.27
N LEU A 12 -15.22 -6.31 17.54
CA LEU A 12 -14.34 -7.33 16.96
C LEU A 12 -14.58 -7.58 15.47
N SER A 13 -15.69 -7.15 14.86
CA SER A 13 -15.98 -7.42 13.44
C SER A 13 -15.45 -6.33 12.49
N PHE A 14 -15.46 -5.06 12.92
CA PHE A 14 -14.99 -3.95 12.08
C PHE A 14 -13.47 -3.84 12.07
N ASP A 15 -12.78 -4.41 13.06
CA ASP A 15 -11.35 -4.24 13.30
C ASP A 15 -10.47 -5.44 12.90
N LEU A 16 -11.07 -6.51 12.35
CA LEU A 16 -10.39 -7.78 12.04
C LEU A 16 -9.09 -7.64 11.22
N PRO A 17 -9.03 -6.90 10.10
CA PRO A 17 -7.78 -6.80 9.32
C PRO A 17 -6.66 -6.06 10.07
N CYS A 18 -7.02 -5.22 11.05
CA CYS A 18 -6.08 -4.42 11.81
C CYS A 18 -5.60 -5.13 13.09
N TYR A 19 -6.46 -5.91 13.74
CA TYR A 19 -6.20 -6.53 15.05
C TYR A 19 -6.05 -8.05 15.05
N PHE A 20 -6.77 -8.77 14.17
CA PHE A 20 -6.77 -10.24 14.17
C PHE A 20 -5.42 -10.84 13.75
N PHE A 21 -4.54 -10.03 13.17
CA PHE A 21 -3.28 -10.48 12.58
C PHE A 21 -2.06 -9.66 13.00
N ILE A 22 -1.99 -9.09 14.21
CA ILE A 22 -0.71 -8.54 14.71
C ILE A 22 0.40 -9.62 14.66
N SER A 23 0.03 -10.90 14.73
CA SER A 23 0.92 -12.07 14.56
C SER A 23 1.05 -12.64 13.14
N GLN A 24 0.19 -12.28 12.17
CA GLN A 24 0.17 -12.85 10.81
C GLN A 24 0.19 -11.81 9.67
N ILE A 25 0.15 -10.50 9.95
CA ILE A 25 0.34 -9.46 8.94
C ILE A 25 1.75 -9.64 8.40
N ILE A 26 1.83 -10.04 7.13
CA ILE A 26 3.11 -10.11 6.44
C ILE A 26 3.58 -8.67 6.22
N ARG A 27 4.66 -8.33 6.92
CA ARG A 27 5.35 -7.05 6.77
C ARG A 27 6.14 -7.12 5.48
N VAL A 28 5.74 -6.34 4.48
CA VAL A 28 6.53 -6.22 3.25
C VAL A 28 7.65 -5.23 3.53
N TYR A 29 8.79 -5.75 3.98
CA TYR A 29 10.04 -5.00 4.02
C TYR A 29 10.72 -5.14 2.66
N SER A 30 10.71 -4.08 1.87
CA SER A 30 11.32 -4.09 0.54
C SER A 30 11.80 -2.69 0.19
N PRO A 31 13.03 -2.33 0.59
CA PRO A 31 13.62 -1.03 0.27
C PRO A 31 13.57 -0.69 -1.23
N TRP A 32 13.57 -1.71 -2.10
CA TRP A 32 13.47 -1.56 -3.55
C TRP A 32 12.10 -1.02 -4.03
N ARG A 33 11.02 -1.18 -3.26
CA ARG A 33 9.68 -0.65 -3.58
C ARG A 33 9.55 0.86 -3.35
N SER A 34 10.62 1.52 -2.90
CA SER A 34 10.66 2.96 -2.70
C SER A 34 10.80 3.70 -4.04
N THR A 35 10.09 4.82 -4.17
CA THR A 35 10.12 5.71 -5.35
C THR A 35 11.51 6.23 -5.73
N THR A 36 12.51 6.09 -4.86
CA THR A 36 13.87 6.63 -5.04
C THR A 36 14.89 5.61 -5.53
N VAL A 37 14.56 4.31 -5.53
CA VAL A 37 15.44 3.24 -5.99
C VAL A 37 15.00 2.79 -7.39
N GLY A 38 15.95 2.79 -8.33
CA GLY A 38 15.74 2.40 -9.72
C GLY A 38 16.65 1.25 -10.13
N SER A 39 16.64 0.13 -9.40
CA SER A 39 17.31 -1.09 -9.87
C SER A 39 16.38 -1.86 -10.81
N TRP A 40 16.89 -2.30 -11.94
CA TRP A 40 16.11 -2.89 -13.00
C TRP A 40 15.72 -4.34 -12.66
N SER A 41 14.44 -4.70 -12.89
CA SER A 41 13.84 -6.05 -12.87
C SER A 41 13.15 -6.61 -11.61
N ASN A 42 12.76 -5.79 -10.61
CA ASN A 42 11.86 -6.33 -9.58
C ASN A 42 10.40 -6.39 -10.08
N CYS A 43 9.71 -7.47 -9.74
CA CYS A 43 8.32 -7.70 -10.12
C CYS A 43 7.55 -8.45 -9.03
N ASP A 44 6.28 -8.08 -8.88
CA ASP A 44 5.31 -8.73 -8.00
C ASP A 44 4.62 -9.92 -8.64
N SER A 45 4.91 -10.21 -9.91
CA SER A 45 4.32 -11.34 -10.63
C SER A 45 4.64 -12.69 -9.99
N ASN A 46 5.79 -12.81 -9.32
CA ASN A 46 6.20 -14.02 -8.61
C ASN A 46 5.79 -14.04 -7.13
N PHE A 47 5.22 -12.94 -6.63
CA PHE A 47 4.77 -12.86 -5.24
C PHE A 47 3.33 -13.37 -5.14
N ASN A 48 3.13 -14.40 -4.32
CA ASN A 48 1.80 -14.94 -4.08
C ASN A 48 1.07 -14.06 -3.04
N TRP A 49 0.39 -13.02 -3.52
CA TRP A 49 -0.45 -12.17 -2.69
C TRP A 49 -1.63 -12.98 -2.14
N ASN A 50 -1.62 -13.25 -0.84
CA ASN A 50 -2.69 -13.93 -0.11
C ASN A 50 -2.84 -13.27 1.26
N GLY A 51 -3.97 -12.59 1.44
CA GLY A 51 -4.31 -11.91 2.68
C GLY A 51 -3.91 -10.43 2.71
N TRP A 52 -3.74 -9.92 3.93
CA TRP A 52 -3.59 -8.50 4.21
C TRP A 52 -2.14 -8.13 4.52
N TYR A 53 -1.67 -7.07 3.87
CA TYR A 53 -0.29 -6.63 3.94
C TYR A 53 -0.19 -5.22 4.48
N ARG A 54 0.81 -4.99 5.34
CA ARG A 54 1.21 -3.65 5.79
C ARG A 54 2.56 -3.31 5.20
N LEU A 55 2.64 -2.14 4.58
CA LEU A 55 3.86 -1.63 3.97
C LEU A 55 4.73 -0.95 5.04
N LEU A 56 6.01 -1.31 5.12
CA LEU A 56 6.96 -0.76 6.08
C LEU A 56 8.29 -0.40 5.41
N TYR A 57 8.91 0.69 5.88
CA TYR A 57 10.28 1.10 5.53
C TYR A 57 11.08 1.34 6.80
N TYR A 58 12.15 0.57 7.02
CA TYR A 58 12.88 0.54 8.30
C TYR A 58 11.98 0.49 9.56
N GLY A 59 10.89 -0.28 9.49
CA GLY A 59 9.91 -0.40 10.58
C GLY A 59 8.90 0.76 10.70
N MET A 60 9.05 1.81 9.89
CA MET A 60 8.12 2.94 9.83
C MET A 60 6.94 2.64 8.90
N ASN A 61 5.76 3.14 9.24
CA ASN A 61 4.57 3.05 8.41
C ASN A 61 4.75 3.85 7.13
N ILE A 62 4.57 3.18 6.00
CA ILE A 62 4.46 3.81 4.69
C ILE A 62 3.18 3.33 4.00
N ARG A 63 2.80 4.04 2.94
CA ARG A 63 1.58 3.77 2.17
C ARG A 63 1.84 3.91 0.68
N MET A 64 0.92 3.42 -0.13
CA MET A 64 0.98 3.65 -1.56
C MET A 64 0.87 5.15 -1.86
N PRO A 65 1.47 5.64 -2.96
CA PRO A 65 1.21 6.98 -3.44
C PRO A 65 -0.22 7.14 -3.94
N GLU A 66 -0.87 8.25 -3.60
CA GLU A 66 -2.24 8.63 -4.03
C GLU A 66 -2.22 9.43 -5.36
N SER A 67 -1.03 9.64 -5.91
CA SER A 67 -0.79 10.44 -7.11
C SER A 67 0.00 9.64 -8.12
N CYS A 68 -0.18 9.98 -9.40
CA CYS A 68 0.59 9.41 -10.49
C CYS A 68 2.08 9.40 -10.19
N THR A 69 2.63 8.19 -10.11
CA THR A 69 4.06 7.95 -10.01
C THR A 69 4.53 7.54 -11.39
N THR A 70 5.54 8.22 -11.94
CA THR A 70 6.09 7.88 -13.27
C THR A 70 6.53 6.42 -13.34
N TYR A 71 6.46 5.82 -14.53
CA TYR A 71 7.02 4.49 -14.81
C TYR A 71 8.54 4.44 -14.50
N ASP A 72 9.11 3.24 -14.36
CA ASP A 72 10.51 3.01 -13.94
C ASP A 72 10.86 3.57 -12.53
N ARG A 73 9.86 3.65 -11.65
CA ARG A 73 10.03 3.97 -10.22
C ARG A 73 9.72 2.75 -9.36
N CYS A 74 10.15 2.78 -8.10
CA CYS A 74 9.95 1.64 -7.18
C CYS A 74 10.62 0.36 -7.68
N SER A 75 11.79 0.52 -8.34
CA SER A 75 12.60 -0.55 -8.94
C SER A 75 11.83 -1.52 -9.84
N THR A 76 10.78 -1.02 -10.50
CA THR A 76 9.92 -1.80 -11.39
C THR A 76 9.56 -0.96 -12.61
N SER A 77 9.21 -1.63 -13.70
CA SER A 77 8.91 -0.97 -14.96
C SER A 77 7.49 -0.39 -14.93
N ILE A 78 6.49 -1.22 -14.60
CA ILE A 78 5.10 -0.78 -14.43
C ILE A 78 4.87 -0.45 -12.96
N THR A 79 4.67 0.84 -12.70
CA THR A 79 4.66 1.39 -11.35
C THR A 79 3.22 1.55 -10.86
N PHE A 80 2.78 0.70 -9.92
CA PHE A 80 1.42 0.78 -9.37
C PHE A 80 1.29 1.79 -8.22
N TRP A 81 0.36 2.73 -8.35
CA TRP A 81 -0.04 3.74 -7.36
C TRP A 81 -1.56 3.67 -7.09
N LEU A 82 -2.03 4.24 -5.99
CA LEU A 82 -3.43 4.20 -5.57
C LEU A 82 -4.21 5.34 -6.24
N ASN A 83 -5.20 5.01 -7.06
CA ASN A 83 -6.07 5.99 -7.69
C ASN A 83 -7.18 6.42 -6.72
N GLY A 84 -6.98 7.58 -6.09
CA GLY A 84 -7.86 8.15 -5.09
C GLY A 84 -7.25 8.18 -3.69
N SER A 85 -7.96 8.81 -2.75
CA SER A 85 -7.50 8.91 -1.37
C SER A 85 -7.60 7.59 -0.62
N HIS A 86 -6.69 7.35 0.31
CA HIS A 86 -6.82 6.29 1.29
C HIS A 86 -8.09 6.50 2.15
N PRO A 87 -8.69 5.41 2.66
CA PRO A 87 -9.85 5.47 3.55
C PRO A 87 -9.55 6.24 4.84
N GLN A 88 -10.60 6.75 5.47
CA GLN A 88 -10.64 7.05 6.89
C GLN A 88 -10.94 5.79 7.71
N ILE A 89 -10.68 5.80 9.02
CA ILE A 89 -10.99 4.67 9.91
C ILE A 89 -12.48 4.30 9.83
N SER A 90 -13.36 5.30 9.73
CA SER A 90 -14.82 5.12 9.61
C SER A 90 -15.27 4.42 8.33
N ASP A 91 -14.45 4.43 7.27
CA ASP A 91 -14.82 3.90 5.97
C ASP A 91 -14.75 2.36 5.94
N GLY A 92 -14.05 1.75 6.89
CA GLY A 92 -13.86 0.30 6.95
C GLY A 92 -13.00 -0.22 5.80
N ILE A 93 -13.36 -1.39 5.27
CA ILE A 93 -12.72 -1.97 4.08
C ILE A 93 -13.38 -1.36 2.85
N ILE A 94 -12.59 -0.73 1.99
CA ILE A 94 -13.07 -0.16 0.74
C ILE A 94 -12.26 -0.65 -0.45
N SER A 95 -12.91 -0.68 -1.61
CA SER A 95 -12.24 -0.93 -2.88
C SER A 95 -11.61 0.34 -3.44
N ARG A 96 -10.39 0.20 -3.95
CA ARG A 96 -9.66 1.23 -4.67
C ARG A 96 -9.04 0.64 -5.93
N GLN A 97 -8.95 1.46 -6.97
CA GLN A 97 -8.21 1.09 -8.15
C GLN A 97 -6.73 1.38 -7.91
N ALA A 98 -5.87 0.39 -8.06
CA ALA A 98 -4.44 0.60 -8.22
C ALA A 98 -4.14 0.77 -9.71
N CYS A 99 -3.52 1.89 -10.08
CA CYS A 99 -3.17 2.26 -11.45
C CYS A 99 -1.69 2.02 -11.69
N GLY A 100 -1.36 1.25 -12.73
CA GLY A 100 -0.01 1.05 -13.24
C GLY A 100 0.34 2.11 -14.27
N SER A 101 1.33 2.94 -13.94
CA SER A 101 1.92 3.89 -14.88
C SER A 101 2.88 3.18 -15.84
N TRP A 102 2.81 3.56 -17.11
CA TRP A 102 3.69 3.07 -18.17
C TRP A 102 3.98 4.18 -19.20
N THR A 103 4.44 3.79 -20.39
CA THR A 103 4.97 4.70 -21.44
C THR A 103 3.98 5.69 -22.06
N ARG A 104 2.68 5.41 -22.00
CA ARG A 104 1.59 6.22 -22.57
C ARG A 104 0.77 6.97 -21.52
N GLY A 105 0.96 6.70 -20.23
CA GLY A 105 0.29 7.46 -19.18
C GLY A 105 0.33 6.85 -17.78
N CYS A 106 -0.38 7.51 -16.87
CA CYS A 106 -0.40 7.21 -15.44
C CYS A 106 -1.26 6.00 -15.05
N CYS A 107 -2.20 5.56 -15.90
CA CYS A 107 -3.10 4.46 -15.58
C CYS A 107 -3.40 3.65 -16.84
N GLU A 108 -2.35 3.08 -17.43
CA GLU A 108 -2.50 2.17 -18.58
C GLU A 108 -2.94 0.78 -18.14
N PHE A 109 -2.48 0.35 -16.97
CA PHE A 109 -2.88 -0.89 -16.33
C PHE A 109 -3.63 -0.57 -15.05
N TYR A 110 -4.56 -1.43 -14.64
CA TYR A 110 -5.24 -1.26 -13.37
C TYR A 110 -5.73 -2.58 -12.80
N VAL A 111 -5.81 -2.60 -11.47
CA VAL A 111 -6.40 -3.70 -10.69
C VAL A 111 -7.20 -3.11 -9.54
N SER A 112 -8.28 -3.79 -9.13
CA SER A 112 -9.06 -3.40 -7.96
C SER A 112 -8.48 -4.07 -6.73
N ILE A 113 -8.05 -3.29 -5.73
CA ILE A 113 -7.52 -3.79 -4.46
C ILE A 113 -8.42 -3.36 -3.31
N GLN A 114 -8.36 -4.08 -2.20
CA GLN A 114 -9.01 -3.64 -0.97
C GLN A 114 -8.01 -2.92 -0.08
N VAL A 115 -8.46 -1.83 0.56
CA VAL A 115 -7.66 -1.05 1.50
C VAL A 115 -8.49 -0.72 2.73
N LYS A 116 -7.83 -0.70 3.88
CA LYS A 116 -8.42 -0.31 5.16
C LYS A 116 -7.46 0.56 5.97
N ALA A 117 -8.00 1.60 6.59
CA ALA A 117 -7.30 2.39 7.58
C ALA A 117 -7.37 1.71 8.96
N CYS A 118 -6.25 1.68 9.68
CA CYS A 118 -6.15 1.06 10.98
C CYS A 118 -5.80 2.07 12.08
N PRO A 119 -6.28 1.85 13.32
CA PRO A 119 -5.80 2.58 14.48
C PRO A 119 -4.27 2.47 14.59
N GLY A 120 -3.58 3.57 14.91
CA GLY A 120 -2.11 3.63 14.89
C GLY A 120 -1.50 4.16 13.59
N ASN A 121 -2.30 4.84 12.76
CA ASN A 121 -1.87 5.59 11.58
C ASN A 121 -1.11 4.73 10.56
N TYR A 122 -1.74 3.63 10.14
CA TYR A 122 -1.26 2.79 9.05
C TYR A 122 -2.43 2.23 8.24
N TYR A 123 -2.09 1.68 7.07
CA TYR A 123 -3.03 1.08 6.16
C TYR A 123 -2.65 -0.38 5.91
N VAL A 124 -3.67 -1.21 5.71
CA VAL A 124 -3.51 -2.58 5.24
C VAL A 124 -4.16 -2.73 3.89
N TYR A 125 -3.57 -3.56 3.04
CA TYR A 125 -3.98 -3.78 1.67
C TYR A 125 -4.14 -5.26 1.40
N GLU A 126 -5.22 -5.62 0.73
CA GLU A 126 -5.36 -6.90 0.07
C GLU A 126 -4.98 -6.70 -1.39
N PHE A 127 -3.71 -6.96 -1.69
CA PHE A 127 -3.16 -6.81 -3.03
C PHE A 127 -3.58 -7.99 -3.90
N ILE A 128 -3.73 -7.70 -5.19
CA ILE A 128 -3.94 -8.72 -6.22
C ILE A 128 -2.69 -8.79 -7.08
N ASN A 129 -2.28 -9.99 -7.49
CA ASN A 129 -1.21 -10.14 -8.47
C ASN A 129 -1.63 -9.45 -9.79
N PRO A 130 -0.90 -8.42 -10.25
CA PRO A 130 -1.26 -7.72 -11.48
C PRO A 130 -1.04 -8.57 -12.74
N ASN A 131 -0.39 -9.74 -12.66
CA ASN A 131 -0.07 -10.66 -13.76
C ASN A 131 0.72 -10.03 -14.92
N PHE A 132 1.41 -8.92 -14.68
CA PHE A 132 2.31 -8.29 -15.63
C PHE A 132 3.77 -8.51 -15.18
N CYS A 133 4.60 -9.08 -16.06
CA CYS A 133 6.05 -9.13 -15.83
C CYS A 133 6.60 -7.70 -15.72
N ASN A 134 7.47 -7.45 -14.74
CA ASN A 134 8.02 -6.12 -14.42
C ASN A 134 7.01 -5.11 -13.86
N ALA A 135 5.95 -5.55 -13.17
CA ALA A 135 5.05 -4.67 -12.41
C ALA A 135 5.21 -4.84 -10.89
N ALA A 136 5.12 -3.74 -10.14
CA ALA A 136 5.07 -3.79 -8.68
C ALA A 136 4.29 -2.62 -8.04
N TYR A 137 3.74 -2.86 -6.86
CA TYR A 137 3.13 -1.82 -6.02
C TYR A 137 4.18 -0.92 -5.37
N CYS A 138 4.10 0.38 -5.64
CA CYS A 138 4.93 1.37 -4.97
C CYS A 138 4.56 1.50 -3.50
N ALA A 139 5.58 1.69 -2.68
CA ALA A 139 5.41 2.02 -1.28
C ALA A 139 6.25 3.27 -0.97
N GLY A 140 5.59 4.39 -0.66
CA GLY A 140 6.29 5.64 -0.32
C GLY A 140 5.55 6.89 -0.80
N THR A 141 5.28 7.80 0.14
CA THR A 141 4.81 9.15 -0.13
C THR A 141 5.60 10.13 0.72
N HIS A 142 6.43 10.96 0.10
CA HIS A 142 6.98 12.21 0.65
C HIS A 142 7.82 12.16 1.94
N LEU A 143 7.75 11.11 2.76
CA LEU A 143 8.50 10.92 3.99
C LEU A 143 9.99 10.71 3.72
N GLU A 144 10.38 10.12 2.59
CA GLU A 144 11.80 10.12 2.19
C GLU A 144 12.30 11.49 1.74
N LYS A 145 11.48 12.35 1.13
CA LYS A 145 11.87 13.75 0.88
C LYS A 145 12.05 14.50 2.19
N ILE A 146 11.19 14.26 3.17
CA ILE A 146 11.26 14.84 4.50
C ILE A 146 12.49 14.28 5.26
N ILE A 147 12.72 12.98 5.26
CA ILE A 147 13.89 12.35 5.91
C ILE A 147 15.19 12.77 5.23
N LYS A 148 15.28 12.82 3.89
CA LYS A 148 16.45 13.38 3.17
C LYS A 148 16.63 14.88 3.48
N SER A 149 15.54 15.64 3.58
CA SER A 149 15.58 17.04 4.01
C SER A 149 16.04 17.22 5.47
N PHE A 150 15.69 16.31 6.37
CA PHE A 150 16.12 16.33 7.79
C PHE A 150 17.55 15.80 7.96
N LEU A 151 17.98 14.82 7.17
CA LEU A 151 19.32 14.23 7.21
C LEU A 151 20.35 14.94 6.33
N LYS A 152 19.95 15.93 5.52
CA LYS A 152 20.80 16.64 4.54
C LYS A 152 21.64 15.68 3.68
N LEU A 153 21.01 14.62 3.19
CA LEU A 153 21.58 13.69 2.20
C LEU A 153 21.12 14.06 0.79
#